data_AF-A0A535QS26-F1
#
_entry.id   AF-A0A535QS26-F1
#
_cell.length_a   1.000
_cell.length_b   1.000
_cell.length_c   1.000
_cell.angle_alpha   90.00
_cell.angle_beta   90.00
_cell.angle_gamma   90.00
#
_symmetry.space_group_name_H-M   'P 1'
#
loop_
_entity.id
_entity.type
_entity.pdbx_description
1 polymer ?
#
loop_
_entity_poly.entity_id
_entity_poly.type
_entity_poly.pdbx_seq_one_letter_code
_entity_poly.pdbx_strand_id
1 'polypeptide(L)'
;MRTSRTHQPLTYDVRLPDEAQADALRLLDASKVVVNTALTMLWPSLDEFGSERASPAWKQVGKSIASPLPHGDRQWRCESEVVGRVLRQQAERKKAFELVLPILSEGLIRPKTEKRPVGKNRPAIKEAITTLQKSLDEDETSFVTFQNVVEQACNYFFQHDRFPSSYEELQPVPRLQVGMLTYAGDDGREKGQAYRLALDLDA
;
A
#
# COMPACT_ATOMS: atom_id res chain seq x y z
N MET A 1 41.12 3.59 26.48
CA MET A 1 41.06 4.08 25.09
C MET A 1 39.61 4.13 24.64
N ARG A 2 38.99 5.31 24.64
CA ARG A 2 37.64 5.53 24.10
C ARG A 2 37.79 5.85 22.62
N THR A 3 37.33 4.96 21.74
CA THR A 3 37.16 5.20 20.32
C THR A 3 36.01 6.19 20.12
N SER A 4 36.31 7.50 20.13
CA SER A 4 35.34 8.54 19.82
C SER A 4 34.94 8.42 18.35
N ARG A 5 33.75 7.89 18.08
CA ARG A 5 33.14 7.98 16.76
C ARG A 5 32.81 9.44 16.48
N THR A 6 33.53 10.06 15.56
CA THR A 6 33.25 11.39 15.00
C THR A 6 32.10 11.30 13.99
N HIS A 7 30.89 11.05 14.48
CA HIS A 7 29.67 11.20 13.69
C HIS A 7 28.99 12.50 14.12
N GLN A 8 29.03 13.51 13.26
CA GLN A 8 28.25 14.73 13.43
C GLN A 8 27.05 14.69 12.48
N PRO A 9 25.81 14.77 12.98
CA PRO A 9 24.65 14.89 12.13
C PRO A 9 24.70 16.25 11.40
N LEU A 10 24.44 16.23 10.10
CA LEU A 10 24.35 17.45 9.31
C LEU A 10 23.01 18.13 9.56
N THR A 11 23.01 19.45 9.64
CA THR A 11 21.79 20.27 9.81
C THR A 11 21.10 20.55 8.47
N TYR A 12 21.74 20.21 7.36
CA TYR A 12 21.27 20.45 6.00
C TYR A 12 21.35 19.17 5.17
N ASP A 13 20.43 19.08 4.19
CA ASP A 13 20.41 17.97 3.25
C ASP A 13 21.65 18.02 2.34
N VAL A 14 22.27 16.85 2.14
CA VAL A 14 23.37 16.70 1.19
C VAL A 14 22.81 16.17 -0.11
N ARG A 15 23.01 16.92 -1.20
CA ARG A 15 22.71 16.45 -2.55
C ARG A 15 23.78 15.43 -2.96
N LEU A 16 23.33 14.23 -3.36
CA LEU A 16 24.23 13.22 -3.93
C LEU A 16 24.77 13.66 -5.29
N PRO A 17 25.91 13.14 -5.76
CA PRO A 17 26.36 13.36 -7.14
C PRO A 17 25.25 13.04 -8.15
N ASP A 18 25.16 13.81 -9.24
CA ASP A 18 24.06 13.68 -10.21
C ASP A 18 23.98 12.28 -10.83
N GLU A 19 25.13 11.61 -11.03
CA GLU A 19 25.18 10.21 -11.50
C GLU A 19 24.52 9.25 -10.52
N ALA A 20 24.81 9.37 -9.21
CA ALA A 20 24.20 8.52 -8.19
C ALA A 20 22.68 8.74 -8.08
N GLN A 21 22.22 9.98 -8.30
CA GLN A 21 20.79 10.29 -8.38
C GLN A 21 20.14 9.67 -9.61
N ALA A 22 20.78 9.79 -10.78
CA ALA A 22 20.28 9.19 -12.03
C ALA A 22 20.18 7.67 -11.90
N ASP A 23 21.17 7.02 -11.29
CA ASP A 23 21.19 5.57 -11.05
C ASP A 23 20.06 5.13 -10.11
N ALA A 24 19.83 5.89 -9.03
CA ALA A 24 18.73 5.64 -8.11
C ALA A 24 17.36 5.74 -8.82
N LEU A 25 17.17 6.76 -9.67
CA LEU A 25 15.93 6.91 -10.44
C LEU A 25 15.72 5.75 -11.42
N ARG A 26 16.77 5.33 -12.14
CA ARG A 26 16.71 4.16 -13.03
C ARG A 26 16.34 2.88 -12.29
N LEU A 27 16.90 2.69 -11.09
CA LEU A 27 16.55 1.55 -10.24
C LEU A 27 15.08 1.60 -9.81
N LEU A 28 14.60 2.75 -9.35
CA LEU A 28 13.19 2.90 -8.94
C LEU A 28 12.23 2.63 -10.10
N ASP A 29 12.54 3.11 -11.31
CA ASP A 29 11.72 2.83 -12.49
C ASP A 29 11.72 1.35 -12.87
N ALA A 30 12.86 0.67 -12.82
CA ALA A 30 12.93 -0.76 -13.03
C ALA A 30 12.14 -1.54 -11.97
N SER A 31 12.31 -1.20 -10.69
CA SER A 31 11.60 -1.83 -9.58
C SER A 31 10.08 -1.61 -9.64
N LYS A 32 9.62 -0.45 -10.13
CA LYS A 32 8.19 -0.19 -10.36
C LYS A 32 7.58 -1.24 -11.30
N VAL A 33 8.29 -1.59 -12.38
CA VAL A 33 7.83 -2.61 -13.34
C VAL A 33 7.73 -3.97 -12.66
N VAL A 34 8.76 -4.37 -11.91
CA VAL A 34 8.79 -5.64 -11.17
C VAL A 34 7.64 -5.72 -10.17
N VAL A 35 7.49 -4.69 -9.33
CA VAL A 35 6.45 -4.62 -8.29
C VAL A 35 5.06 -4.68 -8.88
N ASN A 36 4.76 -3.89 -9.92
CA ASN A 36 3.45 -3.91 -10.57
C ASN A 36 3.13 -5.25 -11.24
N THR A 37 4.15 -5.93 -11.78
CA THR A 37 4.02 -7.27 -12.36
C THR A 37 3.68 -8.28 -11.28
N ALA A 38 4.43 -8.29 -10.17
CA ALA A 38 4.18 -9.15 -9.02
C ALA A 38 2.80 -8.91 -8.39
N LEU A 39 2.39 -7.64 -8.23
CA LEU A 39 1.05 -7.27 -7.75
C LEU A 39 -0.05 -7.85 -8.64
N THR A 40 0.11 -7.78 -9.96
CA THR A 40 -0.85 -8.34 -10.91
C THR A 40 -0.93 -9.87 -10.80
N MET A 41 0.22 -10.55 -10.66
CA MET A 41 0.27 -12.00 -10.52
C MET A 41 -0.37 -12.50 -9.21
N LEU A 42 -0.17 -11.76 -8.11
CA LEU A 42 -0.61 -12.17 -6.77
C LEU A 42 -2.01 -11.66 -6.40
N TRP A 43 -2.57 -10.73 -7.16
CA TRP A 43 -3.90 -10.17 -6.90
C TRP A 43 -5.01 -11.23 -6.74
N PRO A 44 -5.07 -12.30 -7.56
CA PRO A 44 -6.09 -13.35 -7.38
C PRO A 44 -6.00 -14.08 -6.03
N SER A 45 -4.82 -14.07 -5.38
CA SER A 45 -4.56 -14.70 -4.08
C SER A 45 -4.59 -13.68 -2.93
N LEU A 46 -5.29 -12.55 -3.09
CA LEU A 46 -5.31 -11.47 -2.09
C LEU A 46 -5.68 -11.96 -0.67
N ASP A 47 -6.61 -12.91 -0.56
CA ASP A 47 -7.11 -13.40 0.72
C ASP A 47 -6.02 -14.10 1.55
N GLU A 48 -5.04 -14.73 0.89
CA GLU A 48 -3.89 -15.36 1.55
C GLU A 48 -3.05 -14.33 2.33
N PHE A 49 -2.98 -13.08 1.83
CA PHE A 49 -2.27 -11.97 2.47
C PHE A 49 -2.96 -11.41 3.72
N GLY A 50 -4.22 -11.80 3.97
CA GLY A 50 -4.98 -11.40 5.15
C GLY A 50 -4.70 -12.21 6.43
N SER A 51 -3.92 -13.30 6.35
CA SER A 51 -3.79 -14.32 7.41
C SER A 51 -2.47 -14.31 8.21
N GLU A 52 -1.33 -14.00 7.58
CA GLU A 52 0.01 -14.07 8.20
C GLU A 52 0.67 -12.68 8.30
N ARG A 53 0.80 -12.12 9.52
CA ARG A 53 1.41 -10.78 9.75
C ARG A 53 2.70 -10.77 10.58
N ALA A 54 3.04 -11.86 11.25
CA ALA A 54 4.17 -11.89 12.19
C ALA A 54 5.54 -11.83 11.48
N SER A 55 5.61 -12.23 10.21
CA SER A 55 6.84 -12.23 9.41
C SER A 55 6.93 -11.02 8.48
N PRO A 56 8.15 -10.59 8.08
CA PRO A 56 8.34 -9.59 7.02
C PRO A 56 7.51 -9.93 5.77
N ALA A 57 6.95 -8.91 5.12
CA ALA A 57 6.00 -9.11 4.04
C ALA A 57 6.61 -9.82 2.82
N TRP A 58 7.90 -9.57 2.57
CA TRP A 58 8.66 -10.23 1.50
C TRP A 58 8.69 -11.76 1.65
N LYS A 59 8.68 -12.30 2.88
CA LYS A 59 8.72 -13.76 3.10
C LYS A 59 7.45 -14.42 2.60
N GLN A 60 6.31 -13.77 2.77
CA GLN A 60 5.04 -14.28 2.27
C GLN A 60 5.02 -14.28 0.75
N VAL A 61 5.44 -13.18 0.11
CA VAL A 61 5.57 -13.09 -1.35
C VAL A 61 6.54 -14.14 -1.89
N GLY A 62 7.68 -14.34 -1.23
CA GLY A 62 8.70 -15.32 -1.64
C GLY A 62 8.26 -16.79 -1.51
N LYS A 63 7.23 -17.10 -0.70
CA LYS A 63 6.60 -18.43 -0.69
C LYS A 63 5.72 -18.65 -1.92
N SER A 64 5.14 -17.57 -2.47
CA SER A 64 4.19 -17.63 -3.59
C SER A 64 4.88 -17.54 -4.95
N ILE A 65 5.84 -16.63 -5.12
CA ILE A 65 6.53 -16.40 -6.39
C ILE A 65 8.02 -16.06 -6.21
N ALA A 66 8.81 -16.39 -7.21
CA ALA A 66 10.15 -15.83 -7.41
C ALA A 66 10.07 -14.44 -8.09
N SER A 67 11.21 -13.76 -8.26
CA SER A 67 11.20 -12.51 -9.01
C SER A 67 10.66 -12.72 -10.43
N PRO A 68 9.71 -11.90 -10.89
CA PRO A 68 9.16 -12.02 -12.24
C PRO A 68 10.15 -11.58 -13.32
N LEU A 69 11.24 -10.88 -12.96
CA LEU A 69 12.30 -10.45 -13.87
C LEU A 69 13.69 -10.81 -13.31
N PRO A 70 14.68 -11.08 -14.17
CA PRO A 70 16.01 -11.49 -13.72
C PRO A 70 16.79 -10.32 -13.11
N HIS A 71 17.02 -10.36 -11.79
CA HIS A 71 17.94 -9.48 -11.06
C HIS A 71 18.28 -10.09 -9.68
N GLY A 72 19.12 -9.42 -8.90
CA GLY A 72 19.62 -9.96 -7.63
C GLY A 72 18.55 -10.15 -6.56
N ASP A 73 18.73 -11.18 -5.73
CA ASP A 73 17.81 -11.57 -4.65
C ASP A 73 17.56 -10.47 -3.62
N ARG A 74 18.55 -9.61 -3.39
CA ARG A 74 18.41 -8.50 -2.43
C ARG A 74 17.45 -7.44 -2.95
N GLN A 75 17.55 -7.11 -4.23
CA GLN A 75 16.61 -6.19 -4.88
C GLN A 75 15.21 -6.79 -4.86
N TRP A 76 15.09 -8.09 -5.18
CA TRP A 76 13.81 -8.79 -5.11
C TRP A 76 13.21 -8.76 -3.70
N ARG A 77 14.00 -8.94 -2.64
CA ARG A 77 13.51 -8.82 -1.26
C ARG A 77 12.92 -7.44 -0.96
N CYS A 78 13.56 -6.36 -1.41
CA CYS A 78 13.04 -5.00 -1.23
C CYS A 78 11.73 -4.77 -2.01
N GLU A 79 11.66 -5.26 -3.26
CA GLU A 79 10.47 -5.16 -4.11
C GLU A 79 9.31 -6.00 -3.56
N SER A 80 9.58 -7.25 -3.18
CA SER A 80 8.60 -8.15 -2.57
C SER A 80 8.13 -7.68 -1.20
N GLU A 81 8.94 -6.94 -0.44
CA GLU A 81 8.48 -6.28 0.78
C GLU A 81 7.41 -5.21 0.46
N VAL A 82 7.61 -4.43 -0.60
CA VAL A 82 6.62 -3.45 -1.07
C VAL A 82 5.35 -4.14 -1.54
N VAL A 83 5.48 -5.17 -2.39
CA VAL A 83 4.35 -5.98 -2.87
C VAL A 83 3.55 -6.55 -1.71
N GLY A 84 4.22 -7.22 -0.76
CA GLY A 84 3.56 -7.86 0.37
C GLY A 84 2.84 -6.87 1.27
N ARG A 85 3.41 -5.69 1.53
CA ARG A 85 2.74 -4.64 2.32
C ARG A 85 1.48 -4.12 1.64
N VAL A 86 1.56 -3.87 0.33
CA VAL A 86 0.40 -3.46 -0.45
C VAL A 86 -0.69 -4.53 -0.39
N LEU A 87 -0.36 -5.80 -0.65
CA LEU A 87 -1.34 -6.88 -0.62
C LEU A 87 -1.95 -7.08 0.78
N ARG A 88 -1.16 -7.03 1.85
CA ARG A 88 -1.68 -7.09 3.24
C ARG A 88 -2.68 -5.97 3.53
N GLN A 89 -2.35 -4.73 3.16
CA GLN A 89 -3.25 -3.60 3.33
C GLN A 89 -4.54 -3.75 2.50
N GLN A 90 -4.43 -4.27 1.28
CA GLN A 90 -5.59 -4.50 0.41
C GLN A 90 -6.46 -5.64 0.94
N ALA A 91 -5.87 -6.69 1.53
CA ALA A 91 -6.59 -7.78 2.16
C ALA A 91 -7.36 -7.30 3.40
N GLU A 92 -6.77 -6.43 4.22
CA GLU A 92 -7.49 -5.74 5.31
C GLU A 92 -8.68 -4.93 4.80
N ARG A 93 -8.47 -4.17 3.72
CA ARG A 93 -9.52 -3.35 3.13
C ARG A 93 -10.62 -4.19 2.49
N LYS A 94 -10.29 -5.36 1.92
CA LYS A 94 -11.27 -6.35 1.44
C LYS A 94 -12.15 -6.88 2.56
N LYS A 95 -11.56 -7.26 3.72
CA LYS A 95 -12.34 -7.65 4.90
C LYS A 95 -13.29 -6.53 5.36
N ALA A 96 -12.82 -5.29 5.38
CA ALA A 96 -13.67 -4.15 5.72
C ALA A 96 -14.81 -3.94 4.70
N PHE A 97 -14.55 -4.18 3.42
CA PHE A 97 -15.58 -4.14 2.37
C PHE A 97 -16.64 -5.22 2.57
N GLU A 98 -16.26 -6.45 2.90
CA GLU A 98 -17.21 -7.54 3.15
C GLU A 98 -18.17 -7.20 4.30
N LEU A 99 -17.69 -6.51 5.34
CA LEU A 99 -18.53 -6.03 6.45
C LEU A 99 -19.45 -4.86 6.04
N VAL A 100 -19.00 -4.01 5.12
CA VAL A 100 -19.76 -2.85 4.62
C VAL A 100 -20.78 -3.26 3.56
N LEU A 101 -20.54 -4.33 2.80
CA LEU A 101 -21.37 -4.73 1.68
C LEU A 101 -22.88 -4.81 2.03
N PRO A 102 -23.31 -5.40 3.17
CA PRO A 102 -24.72 -5.48 3.52
C PRO A 102 -25.40 -4.14 3.83
N ILE A 103 -24.63 -3.11 4.19
CA ILE A 103 -25.18 -1.77 4.50
C ILE A 103 -25.22 -0.84 3.28
N LEU A 104 -24.60 -1.23 2.16
CA LEU A 104 -24.64 -0.46 0.93
C LEU A 104 -26.05 -0.52 0.33
N SER A 105 -26.72 0.64 0.31
CA SER A 105 -28.08 0.78 -0.19
C SER A 105 -28.27 2.12 -0.88
N GLU A 106 -29.28 2.23 -1.75
CA GLU A 106 -29.63 3.50 -2.41
C GLU A 106 -29.91 4.63 -1.40
N GLY A 107 -30.30 4.31 -0.16
CA GLY A 107 -30.48 5.30 0.91
C GLY A 107 -29.21 6.08 1.29
N LEU A 108 -28.02 5.54 0.95
CA LEU A 108 -26.74 6.22 1.09
C LEU A 108 -26.51 7.28 -0.01
N ILE A 109 -27.32 7.24 -1.08
CA ILE A 109 -27.28 8.16 -2.19
C ILE A 109 -28.47 9.13 -2.07
N ARG A 110 -28.17 10.42 -2.07
CA ARG A 110 -29.18 11.47 -2.21
C ARG A 110 -29.54 11.59 -3.69
N PRO A 111 -30.81 11.42 -4.07
CA PRO A 111 -31.24 11.51 -5.46
C PRO A 111 -31.05 12.93 -6.02
N LYS A 112 -30.99 13.02 -7.35
CA LYS A 112 -30.98 14.30 -8.06
C LYS A 112 -32.33 15.00 -7.85
N THR A 113 -32.28 16.31 -7.63
CA THR A 113 -33.46 17.19 -7.57
C THR A 113 -33.26 18.35 -8.56
N GLU A 114 -34.31 19.14 -8.83
CA GLU A 114 -34.19 20.32 -9.70
C GLU A 114 -33.10 21.30 -9.24
N LYS A 115 -32.87 21.39 -7.92
CA LYS A 115 -31.94 22.36 -7.31
C LYS A 115 -30.58 21.78 -6.96
N ARG A 116 -30.40 20.45 -6.99
CA ARG A 116 -29.17 19.79 -6.52
C ARG A 116 -28.83 18.52 -7.31
N PRO A 117 -27.55 18.32 -7.67
CA PRO A 117 -27.12 17.07 -8.25
C PRO A 117 -27.21 15.90 -7.24
N VAL A 118 -27.18 14.69 -7.79
CA VAL A 118 -26.98 13.45 -7.03
C VAL A 118 -25.77 13.61 -6.10
N GLY A 119 -25.83 13.04 -4.90
CA GLY A 119 -24.74 13.17 -3.95
C GLY A 119 -24.79 12.14 -2.84
N LYS A 120 -23.81 12.18 -1.94
CA LYS A 120 -23.72 11.25 -0.81
C LYS A 120 -24.62 11.73 0.32
N ASN A 121 -25.43 10.84 0.90
CA ASN A 121 -26.23 11.10 2.09
C ASN A 121 -25.36 10.95 3.35
N ARG A 122 -24.55 11.97 3.65
CA ARG A 122 -23.57 11.92 4.76
C ARG A 122 -24.18 11.55 6.13
N PRO A 123 -25.37 12.06 6.53
CA PRO A 123 -26.03 11.62 7.75
C PRO A 123 -26.32 10.11 7.78
N ALA A 124 -26.92 9.57 6.71
CA ALA A 124 -27.23 8.14 6.61
C ALA A 124 -25.96 7.27 6.58
N ILE A 125 -24.92 7.72 5.87
CA ILE A 125 -23.62 7.05 5.86
C ILE A 125 -23.03 6.97 7.28
N LYS A 126 -23.03 8.08 8.02
CA LYS A 126 -22.50 8.12 9.38
C LYS A 126 -23.28 7.18 10.30
N GLU A 127 -24.61 7.22 10.22
CA GLU A 127 -25.49 6.37 11.02
C GLU A 127 -25.28 4.87 10.72
N ALA A 128 -25.17 4.51 9.44
CA ALA A 128 -24.93 3.14 9.01
C ALA A 128 -23.58 2.61 9.52
N ILE A 129 -22.50 3.41 9.40
CA ILE A 129 -21.18 3.01 9.90
C ILE A 129 -21.18 2.90 11.43
N THR A 130 -21.78 3.86 12.15
CA THR A 130 -21.88 3.79 13.61
C THR A 130 -22.69 2.58 14.07
N THR A 131 -23.76 2.23 13.36
CA THR A 131 -24.56 1.03 13.65
C THR A 131 -23.76 -0.23 13.39
N LEU A 132 -23.05 -0.31 12.27
CA LEU A 132 -22.15 -1.43 11.95
C LEU A 132 -21.09 -1.62 13.04
N GLN A 133 -20.41 -0.54 13.45
CA GLN A 133 -19.42 -0.63 14.52
C GLN A 133 -19.99 -1.13 15.84
N LYS A 134 -21.18 -0.68 16.24
CA LYS A 134 -21.84 -1.17 17.46
C LYS A 134 -22.23 -2.64 17.38
N SER A 135 -22.40 -3.18 16.17
CA SER A 135 -22.73 -4.60 15.95
C SER A 135 -21.51 -5.51 15.91
N LEU A 136 -20.31 -4.95 15.78
CA LEU A 136 -19.05 -5.67 15.79
C LEU A 136 -18.51 -5.62 17.22
N ASP A 137 -18.62 -6.73 17.96
CA ASP A 137 -18.20 -6.80 19.37
C ASP A 137 -16.68 -6.62 19.61
N GLU A 138 -15.88 -6.38 18.56
CA GLU A 138 -14.43 -6.16 18.65
C GLU A 138 -13.94 -5.08 17.67
N ASP A 139 -13.09 -4.18 18.21
CA ASP A 139 -12.65 -2.90 17.66
C ASP A 139 -11.47 -3.03 16.67
N GLU A 140 -11.45 -4.06 15.83
CA GLU A 140 -10.30 -4.28 14.93
C GLU A 140 -10.31 -3.35 13.70
N THR A 141 -11.49 -2.90 13.25
CA THR A 141 -11.61 -2.07 12.05
C THR A 141 -12.03 -0.64 12.39
N SER A 142 -11.12 0.31 12.14
CA SER A 142 -11.36 1.72 12.47
C SER A 142 -12.56 2.30 11.70
N PHE A 143 -13.30 3.22 12.33
CA PHE A 143 -14.37 4.00 11.69
C PHE A 143 -13.91 4.62 10.37
N VAL A 144 -12.65 5.09 10.34
CA VAL A 144 -12.02 5.71 9.17
C VAL A 144 -11.90 4.71 8.03
N THR A 145 -11.55 3.45 8.30
CA THR A 145 -11.48 2.40 7.29
C THR A 145 -12.84 2.16 6.65
N PHE A 146 -13.89 1.99 7.46
CA PHE A 146 -15.26 1.81 6.95
C PHE A 146 -15.74 3.03 6.16
N GLN A 147 -15.50 4.23 6.68
CA GLN A 147 -15.85 5.46 5.98
C GLN A 147 -15.18 5.53 4.60
N ASN A 148 -13.87 5.24 4.52
CA ASN A 148 -13.14 5.25 3.24
C ASN A 148 -13.72 4.24 2.24
N VAL A 149 -14.09 3.04 2.70
CA VAL A 149 -14.68 2.00 1.84
C VAL A 149 -16.07 2.41 1.35
N VAL A 150 -16.95 2.89 2.24
CA VAL A 150 -18.29 3.39 1.87
C VAL A 150 -18.18 4.56 0.91
N GLU A 151 -17.25 5.49 1.14
CA GLU A 151 -17.05 6.64 0.27
C GLU A 151 -16.60 6.23 -1.13
N GLN A 152 -15.74 5.21 -1.24
CA GLN A 152 -15.32 4.64 -2.52
C GLN A 152 -16.50 3.92 -3.20
N ALA A 153 -17.29 3.15 -2.46
CA ALA A 153 -18.47 2.46 -3.01
C ALA A 153 -19.52 3.45 -3.54
N CYS A 154 -19.72 4.59 -2.86
CA CYS A 154 -20.57 5.67 -3.36
C CYS A 154 -19.99 6.31 -4.63
N ASN A 155 -18.67 6.47 -4.73
CA ASN A 155 -18.04 6.98 -5.96
C ASN A 155 -18.23 6.00 -7.13
N TYR A 156 -18.14 4.70 -6.86
CA TYR A 156 -18.45 3.65 -7.83
C TYR A 156 -19.91 3.74 -8.29
N PHE A 157 -20.85 3.93 -7.35
CA PHE A 157 -22.26 4.15 -7.69
C PHE A 157 -22.46 5.31 -8.66
N PHE A 158 -21.77 6.45 -8.47
CA PHE A 158 -21.91 7.58 -9.40
C PHE A 158 -21.40 7.30 -10.82
N GLN A 159 -20.57 6.27 -11.01
CA GLN A 159 -20.03 5.88 -12.31
C GLN A 159 -20.84 4.75 -12.96
N HIS A 160 -21.48 3.90 -12.15
CA HIS A 160 -22.09 2.63 -12.62
C HIS A 160 -23.58 2.49 -12.30
N ASP A 161 -24.17 3.45 -11.58
CA ASP A 161 -25.58 3.45 -11.12
C ASP A 161 -25.96 2.21 -10.28
N ARG A 162 -24.96 1.58 -9.66
CA ARG A 162 -25.09 0.46 -8.74
C ARG A 162 -23.91 0.43 -7.77
N PHE A 163 -24.09 -0.19 -6.61
CA PHE A 163 -22.95 -0.50 -5.74
C PHE A 163 -22.12 -1.67 -6.31
N PRO A 164 -20.82 -1.74 -5.98
CA PRO A 164 -19.99 -2.89 -6.32
C PRO A 164 -20.53 -4.16 -5.63
N SER A 165 -20.47 -5.29 -6.33
CA SER A 165 -20.87 -6.60 -5.82
C SER A 165 -19.72 -7.36 -5.16
N SER A 166 -18.47 -7.00 -5.49
CA SER A 166 -17.25 -7.56 -4.92
C SER A 166 -16.20 -6.47 -4.69
N TYR A 167 -15.18 -6.81 -3.90
CA TYR A 167 -14.08 -5.90 -3.63
C TYR A 167 -13.26 -5.62 -4.90
N GLU A 168 -13.09 -6.62 -5.75
CA GLU A 168 -12.33 -6.54 -7.00
C GLU A 168 -13.04 -5.66 -8.05
N GLU A 169 -14.37 -5.53 -8.00
CA GLU A 169 -15.10 -4.52 -8.78
C GLU A 169 -14.82 -3.11 -8.26
N LEU A 170 -14.77 -2.94 -6.92
CA LEU A 170 -14.55 -1.65 -6.28
C LEU A 170 -13.11 -1.15 -6.43
N GLN A 171 -12.15 -2.07 -6.32
CA GLN A 171 -10.73 -1.78 -6.24
C GLN A 171 -9.98 -2.58 -7.31
N PRO A 172 -9.54 -1.93 -8.41
CA PRO A 172 -8.64 -2.57 -9.36
C PRO A 172 -7.27 -2.83 -8.71
N VAL A 173 -6.47 -3.71 -9.33
CA VAL A 173 -5.10 -4.01 -8.89
C VAL A 173 -4.34 -2.70 -8.66
N PRO A 174 -3.84 -2.45 -7.43
CA PRO A 174 -3.09 -1.23 -7.15
C PRO A 174 -1.81 -1.21 -8.01
N ARG A 175 -1.55 -0.07 -8.65
CA ARG A 175 -0.34 0.13 -9.46
C ARG A 175 0.44 1.31 -8.91
N LEU A 176 1.73 1.08 -8.66
CA LEU A 176 2.67 2.13 -8.34
C LEU A 176 2.85 3.05 -9.54
N GLN A 177 2.64 4.34 -9.32
CA GLN A 177 2.95 5.40 -10.29
C GLN A 177 4.43 5.81 -10.22
N VAL A 178 4.99 5.75 -9.01
CA VAL A 178 6.39 6.06 -8.72
C VAL A 178 7.03 4.82 -8.09
N GLY A 179 8.27 4.51 -8.49
CA GLY A 179 9.02 3.41 -7.90
C GLY A 179 9.30 3.65 -6.43
N MET A 180 9.13 2.60 -5.62
CA MET A 180 9.43 2.62 -4.21
C MET A 180 10.15 1.33 -3.83
N LEU A 181 11.20 1.45 -3.04
CA LEU A 181 11.92 0.32 -2.46
C LEU A 181 11.98 0.50 -0.96
N THR A 182 11.46 -0.48 -0.23
CA THR A 182 11.59 -0.55 1.22
C THR A 182 12.83 -1.36 1.55
N TYR A 183 13.68 -0.85 2.43
CA TYR A 183 14.84 -1.62 2.88
C TYR A 183 14.38 -2.90 3.60
N ALA A 184 14.66 -4.06 3.01
CA ALA A 184 14.33 -5.37 3.54
C ALA A 184 15.58 -6.29 3.61
N GLY A 185 16.76 -5.70 3.76
CA GLY A 185 18.02 -6.45 3.88
C GLY A 185 18.23 -7.01 5.28
N ASP A 186 18.07 -8.33 5.43
CA ASP A 186 18.48 -9.11 6.62
C ASP A 186 20.01 -9.21 6.75
N ASP A 187 20.69 -9.09 5.60
CA ASP A 187 22.14 -9.04 5.52
C ASP A 187 22.61 -7.67 6.02
N GLY A 188 23.02 -7.59 7.29
CA GLY A 188 23.54 -6.38 7.92
C GLY A 188 24.61 -5.66 7.07
N ARG A 189 24.96 -4.44 7.47
CA ARG A 189 25.82 -3.49 6.72
C ARG A 189 27.05 -4.11 6.02
N GLU A 190 27.65 -5.15 6.58
CA GLU A 190 28.88 -5.79 6.09
C GLU A 190 28.69 -6.72 4.88
N LYS A 191 27.49 -7.29 4.69
CA LYS A 191 27.21 -8.29 3.67
C LYS A 191 26.47 -7.74 2.45
N GLY A 192 26.04 -6.48 2.52
CA GLY A 192 25.33 -5.81 1.45
C GLY A 192 26.24 -5.01 0.55
N GLN A 193 26.02 -5.05 -0.78
CA GLN A 193 26.48 -3.98 -1.65
C GLN A 193 25.89 -2.66 -1.15
N ALA A 194 26.76 -1.78 -0.68
CA ALA A 194 26.41 -0.46 -0.20
C ALA A 194 27.38 0.52 -0.83
N TYR A 195 26.86 1.53 -1.53
CA TYR A 195 27.66 2.68 -1.90
C TYR A 195 28.00 3.44 -0.63
N ARG A 196 29.28 3.44 -0.24
CA ARG A 196 29.75 4.28 0.86
C ARG A 196 30.26 5.58 0.26
N LEU A 197 29.40 6.59 0.27
CA LEU A 197 29.78 7.94 -0.09
C LEU A 197 30.39 8.62 1.13
N ALA A 198 31.51 9.31 0.94
CA ALA A 198 32.13 10.16 1.93
C ALA A 198 32.25 11.56 1.32
N LEU A 199 31.87 12.57 2.09
CA LEU A 199 32.13 13.97 1.75
C LEU A 199 33.39 14.37 2.49
N ASP A 200 34.45 14.71 1.75
CA ASP A 200 35.62 15.34 2.32
C ASP A 200 35.38 16.85 2.36
N LEU A 201 35.52 17.45 3.54
CA LEU A 201 35.27 18.88 3.77
C LEU A 201 36.57 19.70 3.75
N ASP A 202 37.73 19.03 3.66
CA ASP A 202 39.04 19.66 3.64
C ASP A 202 39.54 19.80 2.19
N ALA A 203 39.06 20.84 1.49
CA ALA A 203 39.57 21.28 0.19
C ALA A 203 39.92 22.77 0.20
#